data_AF-A0A835CS19-F1
#
_entry.id   AF-A0A835CS19-F1
#
_cell.length_a   1.000
_cell.length_b   1.000
_cell.length_c   1.000
_cell.angle_alpha   90.00
_cell.angle_beta   90.00
_cell.angle_gamma   90.00
#
_symmetry.space_group_name_H-M   'P 1'
#
loop_
_entity.id
_entity.type
_entity.pdbx_description
1 polymer ?
#
loop_
_entity_poly.entity_id
_entity_poly.type
_entity_poly.pdbx_seq_one_letter_code
_entity_poly.pdbx_strand_id
1 'polypeptide(L)'
;MDVKIVRVSFCEITKLHILSFIYGIYMITMRFFKWAWDPKKFFGMRYRDKPPICLVDNSLGKHSYVKLKVVAVDLKGFGDSDKPTTTRSYKIEVLIDELRQFISTFDVDNCSIIGHDLGGLLGWYITALHSEIVDKFIAISSPHPNYYWSKMNGQTAFDDKWMHFSRLPFLPEIDALKEDLSVINDTFKHLQMNQGTSEKNYVEAYKYAFSRREDWTGPINYYRNLPFVRLQSNEQIGNQMLLIVGNTDPSVSLESIIQSSEYSARFNIKVITGAQHFPHQEKPDDVNNIILKFLNGPEKLKIDTSQTKGLVSTWLGSLSSTVKYGNQVFDAVHKRTNGVVSSLPNRVLYLGQTTT
;
A
#
# COMPACT_ATOMS: atom_id res chain seq x y z
N MET A 1 13.06 23.30 0.28
CA MET A 1 11.95 22.85 1.13
C MET A 1 12.48 22.51 2.51
N ASP A 2 11.85 22.99 3.59
CA ASP A 2 12.18 22.57 4.96
C ASP A 2 11.42 21.27 5.29
N VAL A 3 11.87 20.16 4.69
CA VAL A 3 11.30 18.83 4.90
C VAL A 3 12.09 18.10 5.97
N LYS A 4 11.39 17.54 6.95
CA LYS A 4 12.00 16.81 8.06
C LYS A 4 11.31 15.48 8.29
N ILE A 5 12.11 14.45 8.53
CA ILE A 5 11.62 13.19 9.09
C ILE A 5 11.35 13.44 10.57
N VAL A 6 10.12 13.17 10.99
CA VAL A 6 9.71 13.30 12.39
C VAL A 6 9.23 11.97 12.93
N ARG A 7 9.33 11.80 14.24
CA ARG A 7 8.82 10.61 14.91
C ARG A 7 7.39 10.81 15.36
N VAL A 8 6.62 9.73 15.38
CA VAL A 8 5.30 9.70 16.01
C VAL A 8 5.42 10.08 17.49
N SER A 9 4.32 10.54 18.07
CA SER A 9 4.30 11.07 19.44
C SER A 9 4.72 10.02 20.47
N PHE A 10 5.24 10.45 21.62
CA PHE A 10 5.59 9.53 22.72
C PHE A 10 4.41 8.64 23.15
N CYS A 11 3.18 9.19 23.11
CA CYS A 11 1.96 8.43 23.40
C CYS A 11 1.73 7.32 22.38
N GLU A 12 1.86 7.60 21.08
CA GLU A 12 1.74 6.60 20.02
C GLU A 12 2.83 5.54 20.10
N ILE A 13 4.09 5.93 20.37
CA ILE A 13 5.19 4.99 20.60
C ILE A 13 4.83 4.03 21.74
N THR A 14 4.41 4.58 22.87
CA THR A 14 4.05 3.80 24.07
C THR A 14 2.89 2.85 23.79
N LYS A 15 1.84 3.35 23.12
CA LYS A 15 0.67 2.55 22.71
C LYS A 15 1.10 1.39 21.81
N LEU A 16 1.92 1.63 20.79
CA LEU A 16 2.42 0.60 19.88
C LEU A 16 3.22 -0.47 20.64
N HIS A 17 4.06 -0.08 21.59
CA HIS A 17 4.82 -1.03 22.40
C HIS A 17 3.93 -1.88 23.32
N ILE A 18 2.96 -1.28 24.00
CA ILE A 18 2.01 -2.00 24.87
C ILE A 18 1.21 -3.02 24.07
N LEU A 19 0.63 -2.60 22.93
CA LEU A 19 -0.15 -3.49 22.07
C LEU A 19 0.71 -4.64 21.53
N SER A 20 1.96 -4.37 21.17
CA SER A 20 2.88 -5.41 20.69
C SER A 20 3.27 -6.39 21.79
N PHE A 21 3.41 -5.92 23.03
CA PHE A 21 3.67 -6.80 24.18
C PHE A 21 2.47 -7.72 24.45
N ILE A 22 1.25 -7.18 24.50
CA ILE A 22 0.01 -7.94 24.70
C ILE A 22 -0.17 -8.96 23.57
N TYR A 23 -0.08 -8.51 22.32
CA TYR A 23 -0.21 -9.38 21.15
C TYR A 23 0.91 -10.44 21.12
N GLY A 24 2.09 -10.08 21.59
CA GLY A 24 3.21 -11.00 21.77
C GLY A 24 2.91 -12.15 22.71
N ILE A 25 2.39 -11.87 23.91
CA ILE A 25 1.96 -12.89 24.87
C ILE A 25 0.89 -13.78 24.24
N TYR A 26 -0.10 -13.18 23.58
CA TYR A 26 -1.16 -13.92 22.89
C TYR A 26 -0.59 -14.89 21.84
N MET A 27 0.29 -14.39 20.96
CA MET A 27 0.89 -15.21 19.91
C MET A 27 1.77 -16.33 20.47
N ILE A 28 2.62 -16.04 21.47
CA ILE A 28 3.45 -17.06 22.12
C ILE A 28 2.57 -18.15 22.72
N THR A 29 1.49 -17.77 23.42
CA THR A 29 0.54 -18.71 24.02
C THR A 29 -0.13 -19.58 22.96
N MET A 30 -0.68 -18.98 21.91
CA MET A 30 -1.32 -19.70 20.81
C MET A 30 -0.35 -20.65 20.10
N ARG A 31 0.91 -20.23 19.92
CA ARG A 31 1.94 -21.06 19.29
C ARG A 31 2.41 -22.18 20.21
N PHE A 32 2.48 -21.96 21.52
CA PHE A 32 2.77 -23.00 22.50
C PHE A 32 1.72 -24.12 22.44
N PHE A 33 0.43 -23.79 22.40
CA PHE A 33 -0.62 -24.82 22.27
C PHE A 33 -0.57 -25.57 20.94
N LYS A 34 -0.35 -24.88 19.81
CA LYS A 34 -0.18 -25.55 18.50
C LYS A 34 1.03 -26.49 18.50
N TRP A 35 2.15 -26.04 19.07
CA TRP A 35 3.36 -26.85 19.21
C TRP A 35 3.12 -28.06 20.11
N ALA A 36 2.47 -27.88 21.26
CA ALA A 36 2.17 -28.97 22.19
C ALA A 36 1.26 -30.05 21.57
N TRP A 37 0.37 -29.65 20.65
CA TRP A 37 -0.52 -30.58 19.94
C TRP A 37 0.18 -31.35 18.81
N ASP A 38 1.00 -30.68 17.98
CA ASP A 38 1.74 -31.32 16.89
C ASP A 38 3.14 -30.69 16.71
N PRO A 39 4.15 -31.13 17.49
CA PRO A 39 5.49 -30.58 17.44
C PRO A 39 6.18 -30.78 16.08
N LYS A 40 5.92 -31.92 15.42
CA LYS A 40 6.60 -32.29 14.16
C LYS A 40 6.16 -31.37 13.03
N LYS A 41 4.85 -31.11 12.91
CA LYS A 41 4.32 -30.21 11.89
C LYS A 41 4.69 -28.75 12.18
N PHE A 42 4.80 -28.35 13.44
CA PHE A 42 5.15 -26.98 13.83
C PHE A 42 6.54 -26.55 13.31
N PHE A 43 7.50 -27.47 13.29
CA PHE A 43 8.86 -27.24 12.76
C PHE A 43 9.06 -27.79 11.33
N GLY A 44 8.01 -28.31 10.70
CA GLY A 44 8.07 -28.84 9.34
C GLY A 44 8.27 -27.72 8.34
N MET A 45 9.51 -27.51 7.91
CA MET A 45 9.89 -26.52 6.91
C MET A 45 10.14 -27.19 5.57
N ARG A 46 9.62 -26.60 4.49
CA ARG A 46 9.86 -27.09 3.14
C ARG A 46 11.02 -26.31 2.51
N TYR A 47 12.15 -26.98 2.33
CA TYR A 47 13.29 -26.43 1.61
C TYR A 47 12.98 -26.31 0.12
N ARG A 48 13.47 -25.24 -0.51
CA ARG A 48 13.29 -24.94 -1.94
C ARG A 48 14.65 -24.65 -2.57
N ASP A 49 15.42 -25.69 -2.83
CA ASP A 49 16.78 -25.56 -3.37
C ASP A 49 16.81 -25.37 -4.90
N LYS A 50 15.67 -25.61 -5.57
CA LYS A 50 15.53 -25.48 -7.02
C LYS A 50 14.52 -24.39 -7.35
N PRO A 51 14.82 -23.49 -8.30
CA PRO A 51 13.86 -22.51 -8.75
C PRO A 51 12.64 -23.21 -9.37
N PRO A 52 11.42 -22.68 -9.16
CA PRO A 52 10.22 -23.18 -9.80
C PRO A 52 10.26 -22.96 -11.32
N ILE A 53 9.46 -23.74 -12.06
CA ILE A 53 9.43 -23.72 -13.52
C ILE A 53 9.18 -22.30 -14.06
N CYS A 54 8.34 -21.51 -13.40
CA CYS A 54 8.04 -20.13 -13.80
C CYS A 54 9.23 -19.16 -13.73
N LEU A 55 10.36 -19.52 -13.10
CA LEU A 55 11.61 -18.75 -13.11
C LEU A 55 12.65 -19.26 -14.11
N VAL A 56 12.47 -20.45 -14.68
CA VAL A 56 13.47 -21.08 -15.57
C VAL A 56 12.95 -21.37 -16.97
N ASP A 57 11.63 -21.46 -17.14
CA ASP A 57 11.01 -21.74 -18.43
C ASP A 57 10.59 -20.44 -19.12
N ASN A 58 11.36 -20.06 -20.12
CA ASN A 58 11.13 -18.86 -20.92
C ASN A 58 9.83 -18.91 -21.75
N SER A 59 9.18 -20.08 -21.88
CA SER A 59 7.89 -20.23 -22.57
C SER A 59 6.70 -19.78 -21.71
N LEU A 60 6.86 -19.71 -20.38
CA LEU A 60 5.79 -19.42 -19.43
C LEU A 60 5.51 -17.92 -19.24
N GLY A 61 5.82 -17.07 -20.22
CA GLY A 61 5.56 -15.63 -20.15
C GLY A 61 5.68 -14.95 -21.51
N LYS A 62 4.96 -13.83 -21.67
CA LYS A 62 5.16 -12.94 -22.83
C LYS A 62 6.30 -11.98 -22.51
N HIS A 63 7.52 -12.38 -22.84
CA HIS A 63 8.69 -11.53 -22.69
C HIS A 63 8.65 -10.42 -23.74
N SER A 64 8.47 -9.18 -23.29
CA SER A 64 8.56 -8.00 -24.15
C SER A 64 9.77 -7.18 -23.71
N TYR A 65 10.76 -7.05 -24.59
CA TYR A 65 11.93 -6.22 -24.33
C TYR A 65 11.57 -4.78 -24.71
N VAL A 66 11.36 -3.94 -23.71
CA VAL A 66 11.31 -2.49 -23.92
C VAL A 66 12.72 -1.96 -23.64
N LYS A 67 13.36 -1.33 -24.63
CA LYS A 67 14.63 -0.65 -24.42
C LYS A 67 14.38 0.71 -23.78
N LEU A 68 14.17 0.70 -22.47
CA LEU A 68 14.25 1.87 -21.61
C LEU A 68 15.49 1.68 -20.72
N LYS A 69 16.17 2.76 -20.32
CA LYS A 69 17.14 2.69 -19.21
C LYS A 69 16.36 2.50 -17.89
N VAL A 70 15.74 1.33 -17.72
CA VAL A 70 14.95 0.99 -16.53
C VAL A 70 15.79 0.08 -15.66
N VAL A 71 15.81 0.39 -14.36
CA VAL A 71 16.47 -0.41 -13.33
C VAL A 71 15.38 -0.85 -12.36
N ALA A 72 15.18 -2.17 -12.26
CA ALA A 72 14.36 -2.76 -11.21
C ALA A 72 15.29 -3.25 -10.10
N VAL A 73 15.00 -2.87 -8.87
CA VAL A 73 15.91 -3.07 -7.73
C VAL A 73 15.24 -3.99 -6.72
N ASP A 74 15.95 -5.02 -6.29
CA ASP A 74 15.62 -5.71 -5.05
C ASP A 74 15.95 -4.76 -3.89
N LEU A 75 14.93 -4.32 -3.15
CA LEU A 75 15.17 -3.49 -1.98
C LEU A 75 16.06 -4.24 -0.99
N LYS A 76 16.87 -3.50 -0.23
CA LYS A 76 17.66 -4.05 0.88
C LYS A 76 16.80 -4.98 1.73
N GLY A 77 17.26 -6.20 2.00
CA GLY A 77 16.50 -7.21 2.73
C GLY A 77 15.66 -8.14 1.86
N PHE A 78 15.48 -7.88 0.56
CA PHE A 78 14.69 -8.67 -0.38
C PHE A 78 15.58 -9.30 -1.46
N GLY A 79 15.03 -10.28 -2.19
CA GLY A 79 15.60 -10.83 -3.42
C GLY A 79 17.07 -11.21 -3.29
N ASP A 80 17.93 -10.72 -4.18
CA ASP A 80 19.38 -10.94 -4.13
C ASP A 80 20.16 -9.82 -3.42
N SER A 81 19.47 -8.75 -3.01
CA SER A 81 20.08 -7.68 -2.20
C SER A 81 20.47 -8.14 -0.81
N ASP A 82 21.47 -7.45 -0.24
CA ASP A 82 21.97 -7.71 1.11
C ASP A 82 20.86 -7.65 2.16
N LYS A 83 20.92 -8.59 3.12
CA LYS A 83 19.90 -8.77 4.17
C LYS A 83 20.52 -8.62 5.56
N PRO A 84 21.04 -7.42 5.92
CA PRO A 84 21.60 -7.24 7.25
C PRO A 84 20.55 -7.56 8.31
N THR A 85 20.96 -8.23 9.39
CA THR A 85 20.04 -8.67 10.45
C THR A 85 19.67 -7.52 11.40
N THR A 86 20.52 -6.51 11.49
CA THR A 86 20.38 -5.42 12.46
C THR A 86 19.26 -4.46 12.06
N THR A 87 18.31 -4.25 12.96
CA THR A 87 17.16 -3.33 12.76
C THR A 87 17.58 -1.91 12.40
N ARG A 88 18.72 -1.43 12.94
CA ARG A 88 19.25 -0.09 12.67
C ARG A 88 19.60 0.15 11.20
N SER A 89 19.90 -0.91 10.44
CA SER A 89 20.21 -0.83 9.00
C SER A 89 18.98 -0.52 8.14
N TYR A 90 17.78 -0.56 8.71
CA TYR A 90 16.48 -0.28 8.05
C TYR A 90 15.81 0.97 8.61
N LYS A 91 16.57 1.84 9.30
CA LYS A 91 16.11 3.19 9.59
C LYS A 91 15.89 3.94 8.29
N ILE A 92 14.85 4.77 8.25
CA ILE A 92 14.47 5.47 7.02
C ILE A 92 15.62 6.34 6.49
N GLU A 93 16.38 6.99 7.36
CA GLU A 93 17.53 7.83 7.00
C GLU A 93 18.60 7.00 6.26
N VAL A 94 18.87 5.79 6.73
CA VAL A 94 19.85 4.88 6.12
C VAL A 94 19.36 4.40 4.76
N LEU A 95 18.09 3.96 4.68
CA LEU A 95 17.49 3.46 3.45
C LEU A 95 17.46 4.51 2.34
N ILE A 96 17.12 5.76 2.67
CA ILE A 96 17.02 6.84 1.69
C ILE A 96 18.40 7.29 1.23
N ASP A 97 19.39 7.39 2.13
CA ASP A 97 20.74 7.76 1.72
C ASP A 97 21.39 6.67 0.85
N GLU A 98 21.19 5.39 1.17
CA GLU A 98 21.67 4.27 0.33
C GLU A 98 21.00 4.27 -1.06
N LEU A 99 19.68 4.52 -1.15
CA LEU A 99 18.99 4.65 -2.45
C LEU A 99 19.48 5.86 -3.24
N ARG A 100 19.72 7.00 -2.58
CA ARG A 100 20.30 8.20 -3.21
C ARG A 100 21.70 7.91 -3.76
N GLN A 101 22.56 7.25 -2.98
CA GLN A 101 23.89 6.84 -3.42
C GLN A 101 23.80 5.86 -4.59
N PHE A 102 22.89 4.88 -4.55
CA PHE A 102 22.64 3.97 -5.66
C PHE A 102 22.25 4.71 -6.94
N ILE A 103 21.31 5.67 -6.87
CA ILE A 103 20.91 6.49 -8.03
C ILE A 103 22.11 7.26 -8.60
N SER A 104 22.98 7.81 -7.73
CA SER A 104 24.16 8.57 -8.17
C SER A 104 25.17 7.73 -8.96
N THR A 105 25.11 6.40 -8.90
CA THR A 105 25.99 5.52 -9.68
C THR A 105 25.67 5.49 -11.18
N PHE A 106 24.48 5.92 -11.58
CA PHE A 106 24.02 5.85 -12.97
C PHE A 106 24.46 7.04 -13.86
N ASP A 107 25.22 7.99 -13.33
CA ASP A 107 25.69 9.20 -14.03
C ASP A 107 24.54 9.93 -14.74
N VAL A 108 23.45 10.15 -14.00
CA VAL A 108 22.24 10.89 -14.43
C VAL A 108 21.95 12.02 -13.47
N ASP A 109 21.47 13.16 -13.98
CA ASP A 109 21.11 14.32 -13.17
C ASP A 109 19.86 14.06 -12.31
N ASN A 110 18.89 13.37 -12.90
CA ASN A 110 17.65 12.95 -12.24
C ASN A 110 17.07 11.71 -12.91
N CYS A 111 16.11 11.07 -12.23
CA CYS A 111 15.37 9.92 -12.76
C CYS A 111 13.91 9.95 -12.36
N SER A 112 13.07 9.24 -13.12
CA SER A 112 11.71 8.93 -12.69
C SER A 112 11.72 7.73 -11.74
N ILE A 113 11.00 7.82 -10.61
CA ILE A 113 10.88 6.76 -9.61
C ILE A 113 9.49 6.15 -9.67
N ILE A 114 9.41 4.82 -9.72
CA ILE A 114 8.16 4.06 -9.64
C ILE A 114 8.24 3.16 -8.42
N GLY A 115 7.27 3.28 -7.51
CA GLY A 115 7.24 2.50 -6.28
C GLY A 115 5.86 1.92 -5.99
N HIS A 116 5.81 0.64 -5.68
CA HIS A 116 4.62 -0.06 -5.15
C HIS A 116 4.81 -0.35 -3.66
N ASP A 117 3.74 -0.23 -2.88
CA ASP A 117 3.72 -0.53 -1.43
C ASP A 117 4.91 0.10 -0.67
N LEU A 118 5.79 -0.68 -0.01
CA LEU A 118 7.00 -0.18 0.65
C LEU A 118 7.93 0.58 -0.30
N GLY A 119 8.05 0.18 -1.57
CA GLY A 119 8.82 0.91 -2.57
C GLY A 119 8.24 2.30 -2.86
N GLY A 120 6.90 2.41 -2.87
CA GLY A 120 6.22 3.70 -2.96
C GLY A 120 6.41 4.55 -1.71
N LEU A 121 6.43 3.91 -0.52
CA LEU A 121 6.67 4.59 0.75
C LEU A 121 8.07 5.22 0.77
N LEU A 122 9.10 4.47 0.37
CA LEU A 122 10.46 5.01 0.20
C LEU A 122 10.51 6.09 -0.89
N GLY A 123 9.76 5.90 -1.98
CA GLY A 123 9.59 6.88 -3.05
C GLY A 123 9.10 8.24 -2.57
N TRP A 124 8.13 8.27 -1.64
CA TRP A 124 7.68 9.50 -1.01
C TRP A 124 8.79 10.20 -0.22
N TYR A 125 9.54 9.46 0.59
CA TYR A 125 10.64 10.02 1.37
C TYR A 125 11.76 10.57 0.49
N ILE A 126 12.21 9.83 -0.52
CA ILE A 126 13.29 10.30 -1.40
C ILE A 126 12.84 11.50 -2.24
N THR A 127 11.61 11.52 -2.74
CA THR A 127 11.08 12.66 -3.51
C THR A 127 10.98 13.93 -2.66
N ALA A 128 10.63 13.78 -1.39
CA ALA A 128 10.49 14.91 -0.48
C ALA A 128 11.85 15.43 0.05
N LEU A 129 12.81 14.54 0.31
CA LEU A 129 14.12 14.88 0.89
C LEU A 129 15.17 15.23 -0.16
N HIS A 130 15.05 14.65 -1.36
CA HIS A 130 15.99 14.78 -2.47
C HIS A 130 15.24 15.06 -3.78
N SER A 131 14.39 16.07 -3.76
CA SER A 131 13.53 16.45 -4.90
C SER A 131 14.31 16.76 -6.18
N GLU A 132 15.60 17.11 -6.07
CA GLU A 132 16.49 17.45 -7.17
C GLU A 132 16.90 16.26 -8.04
N ILE A 133 16.95 15.05 -7.47
CA ILE A 133 17.30 13.82 -8.21
C ILE A 133 16.08 13.09 -8.77
N VAL A 134 14.86 13.58 -8.47
CA VAL A 134 13.61 12.97 -8.90
C VAL A 134 12.96 13.84 -9.97
N ASP A 135 12.76 13.32 -11.18
CA ASP A 135 12.01 14.03 -12.22
C ASP A 135 10.49 13.86 -12.00
N LYS A 136 10.04 12.61 -12.07
CA LYS A 136 8.65 12.21 -11.85
C LYS A 136 8.58 11.08 -10.82
N PHE A 137 7.53 11.08 -10.02
CA PHE A 137 7.28 10.02 -9.04
C PHE A 137 5.93 9.33 -9.29
N ILE A 138 5.92 8.00 -9.32
CA ILE A 138 4.73 7.17 -9.47
C ILE A 138 4.59 6.29 -8.23
N ALA A 139 3.53 6.48 -7.46
CA ALA A 139 3.19 5.65 -6.32
C ALA A 139 2.02 4.73 -6.68
N ILE A 140 2.18 3.42 -6.50
CA ILE A 140 1.17 2.40 -6.79
C ILE A 140 0.75 1.75 -5.47
N SER A 141 -0.54 1.82 -5.11
CA SER A 141 -1.07 1.31 -3.84
C SER A 141 -0.19 1.68 -2.64
N SER A 142 0.28 2.93 -2.61
CA SER A 142 1.20 3.42 -1.59
C SER A 142 0.89 4.88 -1.25
N PRO A 143 0.08 5.12 -0.20
CA PRO A 143 -0.22 6.46 0.25
C PRO A 143 1.02 7.12 0.88
N HIS A 144 0.95 8.44 1.04
CA HIS A 144 1.95 9.25 1.73
C HIS A 144 2.24 8.68 3.13
N PRO A 145 3.50 8.76 3.64
CA PRO A 145 3.89 8.20 4.94
C PRO A 145 3.01 8.58 6.12
N ASN A 146 2.32 9.73 6.05
CA ASN A 146 1.41 10.20 7.09
C ASN A 146 0.06 9.45 7.12
N TYR A 147 -0.32 8.78 6.04
CA TYR A 147 -1.54 7.97 5.94
C TYR A 147 -1.28 6.47 5.74
N TYR A 148 -0.06 6.08 5.38
CA TYR A 148 0.31 4.68 5.13
C TYR A 148 -0.01 3.73 6.29
N TRP A 149 0.17 4.19 7.53
CA TRP A 149 -0.04 3.36 8.71
C TRP A 149 -1.37 3.63 9.44
N SER A 150 -2.23 4.53 8.95
CA SER A 150 -3.38 5.03 9.73
C SER A 150 -4.70 4.30 9.47
N LYS A 151 -4.75 3.36 8.51
CA LYS A 151 -6.00 2.70 8.05
C LYS A 151 -5.82 1.23 7.65
N MET A 152 -5.08 0.43 8.42
CA MET A 152 -5.02 -1.01 8.21
C MET A 152 -6.31 -1.66 8.75
N ASN A 153 -7.18 -2.13 7.86
CA ASN A 153 -8.54 -2.58 8.18
C ASN A 153 -8.65 -4.05 8.65
N GLY A 154 -7.51 -4.74 8.85
CA GLY A 154 -7.45 -6.13 9.30
C GLY A 154 -7.90 -7.18 8.28
N GLN A 155 -8.02 -6.83 7.00
CA GLN A 155 -8.48 -7.75 5.94
C GLN A 155 -7.35 -8.54 5.27
N THR A 156 -6.09 -8.14 5.49
CA THR A 156 -4.91 -8.79 4.89
C THR A 156 -3.99 -9.36 5.95
N ALA A 157 -3.06 -10.23 5.54
CA ALA A 157 -2.08 -10.83 6.44
C ALA A 157 -1.08 -9.80 7.01
N PHE A 158 -0.91 -8.65 6.35
CA PHE A 158 0.01 -7.59 6.72
C PHE A 158 -0.73 -6.36 7.26
N ASP A 159 -1.52 -6.57 8.30
CA ASP A 159 -2.34 -5.57 8.97
C ASP A 159 -1.69 -4.99 10.26
N ASP A 160 -2.47 -4.28 11.08
CA ASP A 160 -2.04 -3.78 12.39
C ASP A 160 -1.52 -4.88 13.31
N LYS A 161 -2.09 -6.09 13.25
CA LYS A 161 -1.62 -7.22 14.08
C LYS A 161 -0.25 -7.68 13.61
N TRP A 162 -0.01 -7.70 12.30
CA TRP A 162 1.31 -8.00 11.75
C TRP A 162 2.36 -6.97 12.17
N MET A 163 2.01 -5.68 12.18
CA MET A 163 2.89 -4.63 12.69
C MET A 163 3.32 -4.89 14.14
N HIS A 164 2.38 -5.30 15.00
CA HIS A 164 2.65 -5.66 16.38
C HIS A 164 3.46 -6.95 16.51
N PHE A 165 3.10 -7.97 15.75
CA PHE A 165 3.77 -9.26 15.73
C PHE A 165 5.23 -9.14 15.33
N SER A 166 5.50 -8.37 14.28
CA SER A 166 6.83 -8.12 13.71
C SER A 166 7.85 -7.59 14.73
N ARG A 167 7.41 -7.03 15.87
CA ARG A 167 8.30 -6.53 16.92
C ARG A 167 8.90 -7.63 17.80
N LEU A 168 8.35 -8.84 17.76
CA LEU A 168 8.91 -9.96 18.53
C LEU A 168 10.25 -10.40 17.91
N PRO A 169 11.24 -10.74 18.74
CA PRO A 169 12.50 -11.27 18.24
C PRO A 169 12.29 -12.68 17.69
N PHE A 170 12.74 -12.93 16.47
CA PHE A 170 12.83 -14.24 15.81
C PHE A 170 11.51 -14.96 15.49
N LEU A 171 10.47 -14.76 16.29
CA LEU A 171 9.20 -15.47 16.17
C LEU A 171 8.50 -15.16 14.84
N PRO A 172 8.41 -13.90 14.37
CA PRO A 172 7.76 -13.60 13.09
C PRO A 172 8.51 -14.19 11.89
N GLU A 173 9.85 -14.18 11.93
CA GLU A 173 10.69 -14.78 10.87
C GLU A 173 10.46 -16.30 10.78
N ILE A 174 10.27 -16.99 11.91
CA ILE A 174 9.97 -18.43 11.94
C ILE A 174 8.52 -18.69 11.53
N ASP A 175 7.59 -17.86 12.01
CA ASP A 175 6.16 -18.03 11.78
C ASP A 175 5.79 -17.85 10.30
N ALA A 176 6.47 -16.95 9.59
CA ALA A 176 6.26 -16.72 8.17
C ALA A 176 6.54 -17.95 7.29
N LEU A 177 7.39 -18.88 7.75
CA LEU A 177 7.77 -20.11 7.03
C LEU A 177 6.75 -21.25 7.19
N LYS A 178 5.72 -21.09 8.02
CA LYS A 178 4.77 -22.15 8.34
C LYS A 178 3.83 -22.47 7.18
N GLU A 179 3.31 -23.69 7.23
CA GLU A 179 2.24 -24.17 6.33
C GLU A 179 2.57 -23.91 4.86
N ASP A 180 3.84 -24.15 4.50
CA ASP A 180 4.38 -23.93 3.17
C ASP A 180 4.24 -22.47 2.68
N LEU A 181 4.66 -21.52 3.54
CA LEU A 181 4.58 -20.08 3.29
C LEU A 181 3.14 -19.64 3.03
N SER A 182 2.21 -20.05 3.89
CA SER A 182 0.78 -19.73 3.72
C SER A 182 0.52 -18.23 3.66
N VAL A 183 1.32 -17.40 4.34
CA VAL A 183 1.27 -15.94 4.21
C VAL A 183 1.51 -15.47 2.77
N ILE A 184 2.47 -16.06 2.05
CA ILE A 184 2.74 -15.71 0.63
C ILE A 184 1.59 -16.18 -0.26
N ASN A 185 1.03 -17.37 0.00
CA ASN A 185 -0.20 -17.79 -0.68
C ASN A 185 -1.29 -16.74 -0.47
N ASP A 186 -1.51 -16.31 0.77
CA ASP A 186 -2.58 -15.40 1.10
C ASP A 186 -2.41 -14.00 0.50
N THR A 187 -1.18 -13.51 0.44
CA THR A 187 -0.84 -12.22 -0.16
C THR A 187 -0.98 -12.24 -1.68
N PHE A 188 -0.51 -13.31 -2.34
CA PHE A 188 -0.46 -13.40 -3.81
C PHE A 188 -1.51 -14.37 -4.37
N LYS A 189 -2.71 -14.39 -3.77
CA LYS A 189 -3.84 -15.23 -4.25
C LYS A 189 -4.17 -15.00 -5.72
N HIS A 190 -4.04 -13.77 -6.22
CA HIS A 190 -4.27 -13.43 -7.63
C HIS A 190 -3.27 -14.08 -8.59
N LEU A 191 -2.13 -14.54 -8.09
CA LEU A 191 -1.12 -15.27 -8.87
C LEU A 191 -1.25 -16.80 -8.74
N GLN A 192 -2.19 -17.28 -7.92
CA GLN A 192 -2.48 -18.70 -7.79
C GLN A 192 -3.41 -19.17 -8.91
N MET A 193 -3.17 -20.39 -9.40
CA MET A 193 -3.98 -20.99 -10.46
C MET A 193 -5.18 -21.79 -9.93
N ASN A 194 -6.26 -21.81 -10.72
CA ASN A 194 -7.29 -22.85 -10.64
C ASN A 194 -6.71 -24.18 -11.15
N GLN A 195 -7.06 -25.29 -10.49
CA GLN A 195 -6.44 -26.63 -10.52
C GLN A 195 -6.31 -27.37 -11.89
N GLY A 196 -6.47 -26.70 -13.04
CA GLY A 196 -6.57 -27.34 -14.37
C GLY A 196 -5.36 -27.26 -15.30
N THR A 197 -4.41 -26.34 -15.10
CA THR A 197 -3.20 -26.21 -15.96
C THR A 197 -1.97 -25.94 -15.09
N SER A 198 -0.94 -26.77 -15.18
CA SER A 198 0.27 -26.70 -14.33
C SER A 198 1.21 -25.54 -14.69
N GLU A 199 0.90 -24.74 -15.72
CA GLU A 199 1.89 -23.94 -16.44
C GLU A 199 2.12 -22.52 -15.90
N LYS A 200 1.30 -21.94 -15.02
CA LYS A 200 1.42 -20.50 -14.66
C LYS A 200 1.18 -20.17 -13.18
N ASN A 201 1.70 -20.99 -12.26
CA ASN A 201 1.60 -20.71 -10.83
C ASN A 201 2.75 -19.79 -10.38
N TYR A 202 2.63 -18.48 -10.65
CA TYR A 202 3.69 -17.51 -10.35
C TYR A 202 3.91 -17.28 -8.84
N VAL A 203 2.97 -17.69 -7.98
CA VAL A 203 3.15 -17.63 -6.51
C VAL A 203 4.39 -18.39 -6.04
N GLU A 204 4.77 -19.47 -6.74
CA GLU A 204 5.92 -20.28 -6.34
C GLU A 204 7.24 -19.51 -6.51
N ALA A 205 7.31 -18.52 -7.40
CA ALA A 205 8.48 -17.64 -7.50
C ALA A 205 8.67 -16.81 -6.23
N TYR A 206 7.59 -16.25 -5.68
CA TYR A 206 7.63 -15.54 -4.40
C TYR A 206 7.98 -16.48 -3.26
N LYS A 207 7.39 -17.68 -3.23
CA LYS A 207 7.73 -18.68 -2.20
C LYS A 207 9.19 -19.11 -2.25
N TYR A 208 9.76 -19.22 -3.44
CA TYR A 208 11.18 -19.50 -3.63
C TYR A 208 12.04 -18.36 -3.06
N ALA A 209 11.71 -17.10 -3.39
CA ALA A 209 12.43 -15.93 -2.89
C ALA A 209 12.32 -15.72 -1.37
N PHE A 210 11.24 -16.20 -0.75
CA PHE A 210 10.98 -16.11 0.70
C PHE A 210 11.15 -17.46 1.43
N SER A 211 11.89 -18.40 0.83
CA SER A 211 11.95 -19.79 1.30
C SER A 211 12.77 -19.99 2.56
N ARG A 212 13.64 -19.01 2.92
CA ARG A 212 14.53 -19.10 4.07
C ARG A 212 14.20 -18.04 5.10
N ARG A 213 14.64 -18.27 6.34
CA ARG A 213 14.35 -17.38 7.47
C ARG A 213 14.97 -15.99 7.30
N GLU A 214 16.17 -15.95 6.73
CA GLU A 214 16.90 -14.72 6.42
C GLU A 214 16.16 -13.83 5.41
N ASP A 215 15.40 -14.43 4.49
CA ASP A 215 14.63 -13.70 3.47
C ASP A 215 13.48 -12.89 4.10
N TRP A 216 13.03 -13.26 5.30
CA TRP A 216 12.01 -12.53 6.05
C TRP A 216 12.59 -11.45 6.97
N THR A 217 13.86 -11.56 7.35
CA THR A 217 14.48 -10.68 8.36
C THR A 217 14.48 -9.23 7.89
N GLY A 218 14.80 -8.99 6.62
CA GLY A 218 14.76 -7.67 6.01
C GLY A 218 13.36 -7.06 6.00
N PRO A 219 12.38 -7.66 5.30
CA PRO A 219 10.99 -7.18 5.26
C PRO A 219 10.42 -6.88 6.65
N ILE A 220 10.63 -7.76 7.63
CA ILE A 220 10.17 -7.54 9.01
C ILE A 220 10.87 -6.34 9.67
N ASN A 221 12.14 -6.10 9.38
CA ASN A 221 12.85 -4.93 9.89
C ASN A 221 12.31 -3.60 9.35
N TYR A 222 11.67 -3.57 8.17
CA TYR A 222 10.90 -2.40 7.73
C TYR A 222 9.75 -2.12 8.69
N TYR A 223 8.92 -3.12 9.02
CA TYR A 223 7.83 -2.98 9.99
C TYR A 223 8.31 -2.62 11.40
N ARG A 224 9.52 -3.02 11.79
CA ARG A 224 10.08 -2.65 13.10
C ARG A 224 10.44 -1.15 13.21
N ASN A 225 10.74 -0.49 12.08
CA ASN A 225 11.25 0.89 12.04
C ASN A 225 10.24 1.90 11.47
N LEU A 226 9.65 1.61 10.30
CA LEU A 226 8.92 2.61 9.51
C LEU A 226 7.59 3.10 10.08
N PRO A 227 6.83 2.32 10.88
CA PRO A 227 5.61 2.82 11.49
C PRO A 227 5.79 4.00 12.45
N PHE A 228 7.02 4.24 12.93
CA PHE A 228 7.35 5.29 13.91
C PHE A 228 7.79 6.61 13.28
N VAL A 229 7.91 6.67 11.95
CA VAL A 229 8.40 7.83 11.24
C VAL A 229 7.34 8.41 10.33
N ARG A 230 7.35 9.73 10.21
CA ARG A 230 6.43 10.56 9.45
C ARG A 230 7.24 11.61 8.69
N LEU A 231 6.61 12.19 7.70
CA LEU A 231 7.19 13.27 6.93
C LEU A 231 6.48 14.58 7.30
N GLN A 232 7.24 15.54 7.80
CA GLN A 232 6.74 16.89 8.07
C GLN A 232 7.31 17.85 7.03
N SER A 233 6.42 18.62 6.41
CA SER A 233 6.76 19.70 5.49
C SER A 233 5.71 20.79 5.59
N ASN A 234 6.15 22.04 5.46
CA ASN A 234 5.26 23.20 5.29
C ASN A 234 4.99 23.51 3.81
N GLU A 235 5.68 22.82 2.90
CA GLU A 235 5.60 23.02 1.46
C GLU A 235 5.16 21.72 0.76
N GLN A 236 4.40 21.87 -0.32
CA GLN A 236 4.04 20.75 -1.18
C GLN A 236 5.24 20.33 -2.04
N ILE A 237 5.33 19.02 -2.31
CA ILE A 237 6.32 18.46 -3.22
C ILE A 237 6.04 18.98 -4.63
N GLY A 238 7.06 19.56 -5.24
CA GLY A 238 6.98 20.20 -6.54
C GLY A 238 7.00 19.21 -7.69
N ASN A 239 7.65 18.05 -7.55
CA ASN A 239 7.82 17.04 -8.61
C ASN A 239 6.48 16.56 -9.16
N GLN A 240 6.45 16.16 -10.44
CA GLN A 240 5.22 15.62 -11.03
C GLN A 240 4.94 14.24 -10.45
N MET A 241 3.71 14.02 -10.02
CA MET A 241 3.32 12.80 -9.33
C MET A 241 2.14 12.09 -9.99
N LEU A 242 2.19 10.77 -10.00
CA LEU A 242 1.08 9.90 -10.38
C LEU A 242 0.79 8.91 -9.25
N LEU A 243 -0.43 8.96 -8.72
CA LEU A 243 -0.92 8.04 -7.71
C LEU A 243 -1.86 7.03 -8.36
N ILE A 244 -1.53 5.74 -8.28
CA ILE A 244 -2.31 4.64 -8.83
C ILE A 244 -2.83 3.77 -7.69
N VAL A 245 -4.10 3.38 -7.72
CA VAL A 245 -4.68 2.48 -6.70
C VAL A 245 -5.78 1.62 -7.30
N GLY A 246 -5.91 0.38 -6.83
CA GLY A 246 -7.07 -0.47 -7.15
C GLY A 246 -8.31 -0.03 -6.39
N ASN A 247 -9.48 -0.01 -7.03
CA ASN A 247 -10.73 0.38 -6.34
C ASN A 247 -11.20 -0.62 -5.28
N THR A 248 -10.63 -1.84 -5.26
CA THR A 248 -10.95 -2.91 -4.31
C THR A 248 -9.75 -3.30 -3.46
N ASP A 249 -8.75 -2.42 -3.34
CA ASP A 249 -7.56 -2.66 -2.52
C ASP A 249 -7.94 -2.86 -1.04
N PRO A 250 -7.69 -4.05 -0.46
CA PRO A 250 -8.03 -4.34 0.93
C PRO A 250 -7.03 -3.72 1.93
N SER A 251 -5.81 -3.35 1.50
CA SER A 251 -4.78 -2.80 2.38
C SER A 251 -4.78 -1.28 2.40
N VAL A 252 -5.09 -0.65 1.26
CA VAL A 252 -4.98 0.80 1.06
C VAL A 252 -6.32 1.39 0.66
N SER A 253 -6.86 2.28 1.50
CA SER A 253 -8.10 2.97 1.17
C SER A 253 -7.90 4.04 0.10
N LEU A 254 -8.86 4.18 -0.81
CA LEU A 254 -8.88 5.27 -1.79
C LEU A 254 -8.80 6.65 -1.12
N GLU A 255 -9.42 6.81 0.04
CA GLU A 255 -9.36 8.04 0.83
C GLU A 255 -7.92 8.39 1.22
N SER A 256 -7.11 7.42 1.66
CA SER A 256 -5.70 7.67 2.00
C SER A 256 -4.87 8.14 0.80
N ILE A 257 -5.17 7.63 -0.40
CA ILE A 257 -4.52 8.09 -1.65
C ILE A 257 -4.96 9.51 -2.00
N ILE A 258 -6.25 9.82 -1.87
CA ILE A 258 -6.76 11.18 -2.11
C ILE A 258 -6.13 12.17 -1.13
N GLN A 259 -6.08 11.84 0.16
CA GLN A 259 -5.43 12.68 1.19
C GLN A 259 -3.93 12.86 0.92
N SER A 260 -3.28 11.85 0.36
CA SER A 260 -1.86 11.94 -0.03
C SER A 260 -1.61 13.00 -1.10
N SER A 261 -2.60 13.32 -1.94
CA SER A 261 -2.46 14.34 -2.98
C SER A 261 -2.29 15.75 -2.44
N GLU A 262 -2.69 16.01 -1.20
CA GLU A 262 -2.51 17.30 -0.53
C GLU A 262 -1.02 17.67 -0.34
N TYR A 263 -0.13 16.67 -0.38
CA TYR A 263 1.31 16.84 -0.23
C TYR A 263 2.04 17.08 -1.56
N SER A 264 1.34 17.10 -2.70
CA SER A 264 1.92 17.36 -4.01
C SER A 264 1.26 18.54 -4.70
N ALA A 265 2.06 19.45 -5.26
CA ALA A 265 1.55 20.57 -6.04
C ALA A 265 1.09 20.14 -7.45
N ARG A 266 1.62 19.03 -7.96
CA ARG A 266 1.40 18.55 -9.34
C ARG A 266 1.15 17.04 -9.34
N PHE A 267 -0.11 16.63 -9.17
CA PHE A 267 -0.47 15.22 -9.11
C PHE A 267 -1.55 14.83 -10.12
N ASN A 268 -1.55 13.54 -10.47
CA ASN A 268 -2.66 12.84 -11.11
C ASN A 268 -3.03 11.62 -10.27
N ILE A 269 -4.32 11.33 -10.11
CA ILE A 269 -4.79 10.10 -9.46
C ILE A 269 -5.44 9.21 -10.53
N LYS A 270 -5.11 7.92 -10.52
CA LYS A 270 -5.71 6.90 -11.37
C LYS A 270 -6.19 5.72 -10.53
N VAL A 271 -7.49 5.47 -10.62
CA VAL A 271 -8.13 4.33 -9.97
C VAL A 271 -8.29 3.21 -11.00
N ILE A 272 -7.78 2.03 -10.70
CA ILE A 272 -7.86 0.85 -11.55
C ILE A 272 -9.07 0.02 -11.11
N THR A 273 -10.08 -0.04 -11.97
CA THR A 273 -11.33 -0.75 -11.69
C THR A 273 -11.13 -2.26 -11.70
N GLY A 274 -11.63 -2.94 -10.66
CA GLY A 274 -11.53 -4.39 -10.51
C GLY A 274 -10.13 -4.87 -10.16
N ALA A 275 -9.26 -3.98 -9.68
CA ALA A 275 -7.96 -4.32 -9.13
C ALA A 275 -7.93 -4.12 -7.61
N GLN A 276 -7.12 -4.93 -6.95
CA GLN A 276 -6.84 -4.89 -5.51
C GLN A 276 -5.49 -4.21 -5.27
N HIS A 277 -4.67 -4.80 -4.39
CA HIS A 277 -3.43 -4.22 -3.91
C HIS A 277 -2.26 -4.28 -4.91
N PHE A 278 -2.33 -5.15 -5.92
CA PHE A 278 -1.28 -5.31 -6.92
C PHE A 278 -1.79 -4.93 -8.32
N PRO A 279 -2.29 -3.70 -8.54
CA PRO A 279 -2.91 -3.34 -9.81
C PRO A 279 -1.97 -3.50 -11.01
N HIS A 280 -0.66 -3.32 -10.80
CA HIS A 280 0.37 -3.51 -11.82
C HIS A 280 0.58 -4.98 -12.22
N GLN A 281 0.17 -5.94 -11.39
CA GLN A 281 0.19 -7.38 -11.70
C GLN A 281 -1.18 -7.89 -12.17
N GLU A 282 -2.26 -7.35 -11.61
CA GLU A 282 -3.64 -7.75 -11.90
C GLU A 282 -4.16 -7.16 -13.22
N LYS A 283 -3.75 -5.94 -13.55
CA LYS A 283 -4.12 -5.18 -14.76
C LYS A 283 -2.88 -4.54 -15.41
N PRO A 284 -1.88 -5.35 -15.80
CA PRO A 284 -0.57 -4.84 -16.24
C PRO A 284 -0.67 -3.94 -17.46
N ASP A 285 -1.50 -4.28 -18.46
CA ASP A 285 -1.64 -3.48 -19.69
C ASP A 285 -2.22 -2.08 -19.38
N ASP A 286 -3.25 -2.01 -18.54
CA ASP A 286 -3.87 -0.75 -18.15
C ASP A 286 -2.88 0.14 -17.38
N VAL A 287 -2.18 -0.45 -16.40
CA VAL A 287 -1.20 0.28 -15.58
C VAL A 287 0.00 0.73 -16.41
N ASN A 288 0.54 -0.13 -17.28
CA ASN A 288 1.66 0.20 -18.16
C ASN A 288 1.30 1.34 -19.11
N ASN A 289 0.10 1.30 -19.72
CA ASN A 289 -0.37 2.38 -20.59
C ASN A 289 -0.48 3.72 -19.84
N ILE A 290 -0.98 3.69 -18.61
CA ILE A 290 -1.07 4.88 -17.74
C ILE A 290 0.32 5.43 -17.41
N ILE A 291 1.25 4.56 -17.01
CA ILE A 291 2.63 4.93 -16.66
C ILE A 291 3.35 5.52 -17.88
N LEU A 292 3.32 4.84 -19.03
CA LEU A 292 3.97 5.30 -20.25
C LEU A 292 3.41 6.65 -20.71
N LYS A 293 2.09 6.85 -20.64
CA LYS A 293 1.47 8.13 -20.96
C LYS A 293 1.92 9.26 -20.02
N PHE A 294 2.13 8.96 -18.74
CA PHE A 294 2.60 9.94 -17.77
C PHE A 294 4.08 10.27 -17.94
N LEU A 295 4.92 9.25 -18.18
CA LEU A 295 6.36 9.43 -18.43
C LEU A 295 6.61 10.19 -19.74
N ASN A 296 5.88 9.88 -20.82
CA ASN A 296 6.03 10.54 -22.12
C ASN A 296 5.23 11.85 -22.25
N GLY A 297 4.38 12.17 -21.27
CA GLY A 297 3.58 13.39 -21.30
C GLY A 297 4.48 14.64 -21.26
N PRO A 298 4.13 15.71 -22.02
CA PRO A 298 4.95 16.92 -22.07
C PRO A 298 5.06 17.55 -20.67
N GLU A 299 6.26 17.98 -20.29
CA GLU A 299 6.45 18.87 -19.16
C GLU A 299 5.61 20.12 -19.38
N LYS A 300 4.48 20.27 -18.69
CA LYS A 300 3.78 21.55 -18.71
C LYS A 300 4.63 22.59 -17.97
N LEU A 301 4.91 23.67 -18.69
CA LEU A 301 5.66 24.87 -18.30
C LEU A 301 5.49 25.25 -16.82
N LYS A 302 6.60 25.67 -16.20
CA LYS A 302 6.66 26.25 -14.85
C LYS A 302 5.53 27.27 -14.68
N ILE A 303 4.57 26.96 -13.83
CA ILE A 303 3.56 27.93 -13.40
C ILE A 303 4.30 28.87 -12.45
N ASP A 304 4.48 30.11 -12.89
CA ASP A 304 5.05 31.17 -12.09
C ASP A 304 4.12 31.41 -10.89
N THR A 305 4.57 31.09 -9.69
CA THR A 305 3.84 31.32 -8.44
C THR A 305 3.85 32.81 -8.12
N SER A 306 3.06 33.59 -8.85
CA SER A 306 2.60 34.89 -8.40
C SER A 306 1.07 34.86 -8.30
N GLN A 307 0.58 35.01 -7.06
CA GLN A 307 -0.81 35.18 -6.65
C GLN A 307 -1.76 33.97 -6.81
N THR A 308 -1.83 33.12 -5.78
CA THR A 308 -2.98 32.23 -5.56
C THR A 308 -4.07 32.96 -4.77
N LYS A 309 -5.10 33.45 -5.49
CA LYS A 309 -6.45 33.63 -4.95
C LYS A 309 -7.30 32.41 -5.31
N GLY A 310 -7.83 31.73 -4.30
CA GLY A 310 -9.06 30.91 -4.39
C GLY A 310 -8.92 29.43 -4.77
N LEU A 311 -9.06 28.55 -3.77
CA LEU A 311 -9.01 27.07 -3.81
C LEU A 311 -10.10 26.35 -4.63
N VAL A 312 -10.92 27.04 -5.44
CA VAL A 312 -12.13 26.44 -6.07
C VAL A 312 -12.03 26.28 -7.59
N SER A 313 -11.10 26.96 -8.27
CA SER A 313 -11.06 26.95 -9.75
C SER A 313 -10.29 25.80 -10.38
N THR A 314 -9.38 25.13 -9.65
CA THR A 314 -8.53 24.06 -10.22
C THR A 314 -9.21 22.69 -10.25
N TRP A 315 -10.30 22.49 -9.50
CA TRP A 315 -11.00 21.20 -9.38
C TRP A 315 -11.85 20.81 -10.61
N LEU A 316 -12.26 21.77 -11.45
CA LEU A 316 -13.23 21.53 -12.53
C LEU A 316 -12.59 21.10 -13.86
N GLY A 317 -11.26 21.24 -14.02
CA GLY A 317 -10.59 21.07 -15.31
C GLY A 317 -10.22 19.63 -15.72
N SER A 318 -10.29 18.64 -14.82
CA SER A 318 -9.79 17.27 -15.09
C SER A 318 -10.83 16.15 -14.97
N LEU A 319 -12.09 16.47 -14.67
CA LEU A 319 -13.19 15.50 -14.56
C LEU A 319 -13.95 15.37 -15.89
N SER A 320 -13.30 14.80 -16.91
CA SER A 320 -14.02 14.12 -17.99
C SER A 320 -13.81 12.62 -17.78
N SER A 321 -14.87 11.93 -17.35
CA SER A 321 -14.97 10.51 -16.92
C SER A 321 -14.70 10.18 -15.45
N THR A 322 -15.52 10.72 -14.53
CA THR A 322 -15.72 10.10 -13.20
C THR A 322 -17.20 10.14 -12.81
N VAL A 323 -17.73 8.97 -12.44
CA VAL A 323 -19.10 8.73 -11.96
C VAL A 323 -19.36 9.55 -10.68
N LYS A 324 -20.42 10.36 -10.68
CA LYS A 324 -20.90 11.09 -9.50
C LYS A 324 -21.61 10.12 -8.57
N TYR A 325 -21.02 9.79 -7.42
CA TYR A 325 -21.80 9.30 -6.27
C TYR A 325 -22.22 10.52 -5.46
N GLY A 326 -23.52 10.84 -5.51
CA GLY A 326 -24.11 12.05 -4.91
C GLY A 326 -24.41 11.90 -3.42
N ASN A 327 -24.25 13.01 -2.70
CA ASN A 327 -24.66 13.22 -1.30
C ASN A 327 -26.17 12.98 -1.10
N GLN A 328 -26.58 11.76 -0.73
CA GLN A 328 -27.96 11.47 -0.31
C GLN A 328 -28.10 10.72 1.02
N VAL A 329 -27.06 10.67 1.87
CA VAL A 329 -27.14 9.92 3.14
C VAL A 329 -27.36 10.82 4.38
N PHE A 330 -27.23 12.14 4.29
CA PHE A 330 -27.42 13.02 5.45
C PHE A 330 -28.85 13.59 5.64
N ASP A 331 -29.72 13.55 4.63
CA ASP A 331 -31.09 14.09 4.73
C ASP A 331 -32.15 13.09 5.20
N ALA A 332 -31.80 11.82 5.37
CA ALA A 332 -32.75 10.77 5.78
C ALA A 332 -32.97 10.65 7.30
N VAL A 333 -32.20 11.38 8.13
CA VAL A 333 -32.28 11.28 9.61
C VAL A 333 -32.86 12.55 10.27
N HIS A 334 -33.11 13.63 9.52
CA HIS A 334 -33.69 14.87 10.08
C HIS A 334 -35.10 15.22 9.61
N LYS A 335 -35.74 14.38 8.78
CA LYS A 335 -37.09 14.66 8.23
C LYS A 335 -38.25 13.89 8.88
N ARG A 336 -38.07 13.28 10.05
CA ARG A 336 -39.10 12.43 10.69
C ARG A 336 -39.75 12.94 11.98
N THR A 337 -39.54 14.18 12.39
CA THR A 337 -40.09 14.66 13.67
C THR A 337 -40.70 16.05 13.70
N ASN A 338 -41.06 16.67 12.56
CA ASN A 338 -41.83 17.91 12.61
C ASN A 338 -42.82 18.06 11.45
N GLY A 339 -44.11 17.96 11.78
CA GLY A 339 -45.18 18.65 11.08
C GLY A 339 -46.18 17.76 10.37
N VAL A 340 -47.17 17.22 11.10
CA VAL A 340 -48.60 17.33 10.76
C VAL A 340 -49.45 17.14 12.03
N VAL A 341 -49.72 18.22 12.76
CA VAL A 341 -50.94 18.48 13.56
C VAL A 341 -51.02 20.02 13.54
N SER A 342 -51.99 20.70 12.94
CA SER A 342 -53.41 20.72 13.30
C SER A 342 -54.25 21.43 12.22
N SER A 343 -55.34 20.82 11.78
CA SER A 343 -56.60 21.51 11.46
C SER A 343 -57.76 20.51 11.65
N LEU A 344 -58.47 20.64 12.77
CA LEU A 344 -59.77 20.02 13.07
C LEU A 344 -60.89 21.01 12.70
N PRO A 345 -62.20 20.66 12.78
CA PRO A 345 -62.90 19.47 12.27
C PRO A 345 -64.16 19.88 11.47
N ASN A 346 -64.79 18.96 10.74
CA ASN A 346 -66.24 19.07 10.51
C ASN A 346 -66.92 17.71 10.55
N ARG A 347 -67.96 17.63 11.38
CA ARG A 347 -68.81 16.46 11.63
C ARG A 347 -69.67 16.17 10.40
N VAL A 348 -69.70 14.92 9.95
CA VAL A 348 -70.92 14.30 9.40
C VAL A 348 -70.98 12.85 9.87
N LEU A 349 -72.05 12.53 10.59
CA LEU A 349 -72.47 11.18 10.95
C LEU A 349 -72.97 10.44 9.71
N TYR A 350 -72.60 9.16 9.56
CA TYR A 350 -73.48 8.18 8.92
C TYR A 350 -73.45 6.86 9.71
N LEU A 351 -74.65 6.41 10.05
CA LEU A 351 -75.03 5.20 10.77
C LEU A 351 -75.37 4.08 9.79
N GLY A 352 -75.07 2.83 10.18
CA GLY A 352 -75.68 1.60 9.67
C GLY A 352 -75.00 1.02 8.42
N GLN A 353 -74.88 -0.29 8.21
CA GLN A 353 -75.52 -1.46 8.83
C GLN A 353 -74.60 -2.68 8.72
N THR A 354 -74.90 -3.67 9.57
CA THR A 354 -74.40 -5.04 9.63
C THR A 354 -74.73 -5.89 8.39
N THR A 355 -73.83 -6.84 8.11
CA THR A 355 -74.00 -8.29 7.82
C THR A 355 -73.32 -8.80 6.55
N THR A 356 -72.65 -9.95 6.76
CA THR A 356 -72.03 -10.92 5.84
C THR A 356 -70.81 -10.51 5.03
#